data_AF-A0A2G2VG88-F1
#
_entry.id   AF-A0A2G2VG88-F1
#
_cell.length_a   1.000
_cell.length_b   1.000
_cell.length_c   1.000
_cell.angle_alpha   90.00
_cell.angle_beta   90.00
_cell.angle_gamma   90.00
#
_symmetry.space_group_name_H-M   'P 1'
#
loop_
_entity.id
_entity.type
_entity.pdbx_description
1 polymer ?
#
loop_
_entity_poly.entity_id
_entity_poly.type
_entity_poly.pdbx_seq_one_letter_code
_entity_poly.pdbx_strand_id
1 'polypeptide(L)'
;MSVIGDRFKLPITLQKGIELTEEATKSNEGLHLLMALNYGGHYDMVQATKSIATKVKDGVLLLEQTDNKLLEQELATKCVKFARPDLLIRTGRTENQ
;
A
#
# COMPACT_ATOMS: atom_id res chain seq x y z
N MET A 1 -12.08 2.36 5.12
CA MET A 1 -10.65 2.18 5.53
C MET A 1 -9.98 1.22 4.58
N SER A 2 -8.65 1.23 4.52
CA SER A 2 -7.88 0.29 3.68
C SER A 2 -6.68 -0.26 4.43
N VAL A 3 -6.24 -1.46 4.05
CA VAL A 3 -5.03 -2.09 4.59
C VAL A 3 -3.98 -2.32 3.50
N ILE A 4 -2.73 -1.98 3.77
CA ILE A 4 -1.59 -2.25 2.87
C ILE A 4 -0.54 -3.13 3.56
N GLY A 5 0.26 -3.83 2.76
CA GLY A 5 1.25 -4.81 3.22
C GLY A 5 0.87 -6.25 2.85
N ASP A 6 1.63 -7.21 3.37
CA ASP A 6 1.41 -8.63 3.05
C ASP A 6 0.38 -9.24 4.02
N ARG A 7 -0.88 -9.21 3.58
CA ARG A 7 -2.05 -9.70 4.32
C ARG A 7 -2.05 -11.22 4.49
N PHE A 8 -1.45 -11.98 3.57
CA PHE A 8 -1.46 -13.44 3.60
C PHE A 8 -0.60 -14.01 4.73
N LYS A 9 0.37 -13.24 5.22
CA LYS A 9 1.16 -13.57 6.41
C LYS A 9 0.46 -13.27 7.73
N LEU A 10 -0.72 -12.66 7.71
CA LEU A 10 -1.50 -12.40 8.91
C LEU A 10 -2.33 -13.63 9.30
N PRO A 11 -2.65 -13.83 10.59
CA PRO A 11 -3.58 -14.86 11.00
C PRO A 11 -4.94 -14.74 10.31
N ILE A 12 -5.58 -15.87 9.98
CA ILE A 12 -6.87 -15.90 9.26
C ILE A 12 -7.96 -15.10 9.98
N THR A 13 -7.95 -15.09 11.30
CA THR A 13 -8.88 -14.29 12.11
C THR A 13 -8.72 -12.80 11.87
N LEU A 14 -7.47 -12.32 11.72
CA LEU A 14 -7.17 -10.92 11.42
C LEU A 14 -7.54 -10.58 9.97
N GLN A 15 -7.28 -11.47 9.01
CA GLN A 15 -7.70 -11.28 7.62
C GLN A 15 -9.21 -11.07 7.52
N LYS A 16 -10.00 -11.91 8.19
CA LYS A 16 -11.47 -11.75 8.27
C LYS A 16 -11.90 -10.45 8.92
N GLY A 17 -11.22 -10.05 10.01
CA GLY A 17 -11.49 -8.77 10.67
C GLY A 17 -11.23 -7.58 9.76
N ILE A 18 -10.14 -7.62 8.98
CA ILE A 18 -9.81 -6.60 7.98
C ILE A 18 -10.92 -6.51 6.93
N GLU A 19 -11.32 -7.64 6.34
CA GLU A 19 -12.38 -7.68 5.32
C GLU A 19 -13.68 -7.07 5.82
N LEU A 20 -14.13 -7.47 7.01
CA LEU A 20 -15.35 -6.94 7.63
C LEU A 20 -15.24 -5.42 7.88
N THR A 21 -14.07 -4.94 8.30
CA THR A 21 -13.89 -3.51 8.61
C THR A 21 -13.75 -2.67 7.35
N GLU A 22 -13.06 -3.15 6.32
CA GLU A 22 -12.99 -2.49 5.01
C GLU A 22 -14.39 -2.35 4.41
N GLU A 23 -15.20 -3.43 4.43
CA GLU A 23 -16.57 -3.43 3.93
C GLU A 23 -17.48 -2.47 4.72
N ALA A 24 -17.44 -2.53 6.05
CA ALA A 24 -18.26 -1.68 6.92
C ALA A 24 -17.95 -0.18 6.77
N THR A 25 -16.76 0.17 6.27
CA THR A 25 -16.28 1.56 6.17
C THR A 25 -16.06 2.04 4.74
N LYS A 26 -16.51 1.27 3.73
CA LYS A 26 -16.29 1.59 2.30
C LYS A 26 -16.97 2.87 1.85
N SER A 27 -18.07 3.25 2.50
CA SER A 27 -18.87 4.44 2.18
C SER A 27 -18.57 5.63 3.09
N ASN A 28 -17.51 5.57 3.90
CA ASN A 28 -17.12 6.68 4.76
C ASN A 28 -16.41 7.77 3.93
N GLU A 29 -17.02 8.96 3.86
CA GLU A 29 -16.48 10.08 3.08
C GLU A 29 -15.59 11.03 3.89
N GLY A 30 -15.62 10.94 5.22
CA GLY A 30 -14.83 11.79 6.12
C GLY A 30 -13.37 11.36 6.24
N LEU A 31 -13.09 10.43 7.15
CA LEU A 31 -11.73 9.93 7.40
C LEU A 31 -11.49 8.60 6.68
N HIS A 32 -10.50 8.58 5.78
CA HIS A 32 -9.98 7.33 5.22
C HIS A 32 -8.77 6.85 6.03
N LEU A 33 -8.99 5.93 6.98
CA LEU A 33 -7.89 5.28 7.68
C LEU A 33 -7.15 4.30 6.75
N LEU A 34 -5.86 4.51 6.54
CA LEU A 34 -4.96 3.59 5.85
C LEU A 34 -4.06 2.90 6.88
N MET A 35 -4.19 1.58 7.01
CA MET A 35 -3.43 0.79 7.97
C MET A 35 -2.34 -0.01 7.27
N ALA A 36 -1.08 0.19 7.67
CA ALA A 36 0.06 -0.54 7.13
C ALA A 36 0.38 -1.75 8.03
N LEU A 37 -0.09 -2.94 7.66
CA LEU A 37 0.10 -4.18 8.43
C LEU A 37 1.07 -5.11 7.72
N ASN A 38 2.10 -5.57 8.43
CA ASN A 38 3.18 -6.37 7.83
C ASN A 38 3.71 -5.69 6.54
N TYR A 39 3.87 -4.37 6.63
CA TYR A 39 4.24 -3.49 5.55
C TYR A 39 5.66 -2.96 5.78
N GLY A 40 6.44 -2.89 4.72
CA GLY A 40 7.73 -2.21 4.71
C GLY A 40 7.93 -1.52 3.36
N GLY A 41 8.46 -0.30 3.36
CA GLY A 41 8.61 0.49 2.13
C GLY A 41 9.45 -0.23 1.06
N HIS A 42 10.52 -0.91 1.45
CA HIS A 42 11.32 -1.72 0.51
C HIS A 42 10.53 -2.87 -0.10
N TYR A 43 9.72 -3.57 0.71
CA TYR A 43 8.86 -4.63 0.20
C TYR A 43 7.85 -4.08 -0.81
N ASP A 44 7.22 -2.95 -0.51
CA ASP A 44 6.24 -2.32 -1.39
C ASP A 44 6.85 -1.90 -2.72
N MET A 45 8.02 -1.25 -2.69
CA MET A 45 8.77 -0.91 -3.91
C MET A 45 9.06 -2.14 -4.77
N VAL A 46 9.51 -3.25 -4.17
CA VAL A 46 9.77 -4.50 -4.92
C VAL A 46 8.49 -5.04 -5.56
N GLN A 47 7.35 -5.01 -4.87
CA GLN A 47 6.07 -5.45 -5.46
C GLN A 47 5.62 -4.53 -6.60
N ALA A 48 5.74 -3.21 -6.42
CA ALA A 48 5.42 -2.23 -7.45
C ALA A 48 6.30 -2.43 -8.69
N THR A 49 7.60 -2.60 -8.53
CA THR A 49 8.52 -2.88 -9.64
C THR A 49 8.18 -4.19 -10.36
N LYS A 50 7.83 -5.25 -9.63
CA LYS A 50 7.39 -6.52 -10.24
C LYS A 50 6.08 -6.35 -11.04
N SER A 51 5.15 -5.56 -10.54
CA SER A 51 3.90 -5.21 -11.25
C SER A 51 4.22 -4.51 -12.58
N ILE A 52 5.06 -3.46 -12.56
CA ILE A 52 5.48 -2.73 -13.75
C ILE A 52 6.19 -3.65 -14.73
N ALA A 53 7.19 -4.40 -14.28
CA ALA A 53 7.95 -5.32 -15.13
C ALA A 53 7.06 -6.37 -15.80
N THR A 54 6.03 -6.86 -15.09
CA THR A 54 5.04 -7.78 -15.66
C THR A 54 4.22 -7.10 -16.76
N LYS A 55 3.73 -5.88 -16.52
CA LYS A 55 2.99 -5.09 -17.54
C LYS A 55 3.83 -4.79 -18.78
N VAL A 56 5.13 -4.53 -18.61
CA VAL A 56 6.06 -4.34 -19.74
C VAL A 56 6.24 -5.63 -20.52
N LYS A 57 6.54 -6.73 -19.82
CA LYS A 57 6.71 -8.05 -20.41
C LYS A 57 5.47 -8.51 -21.20
N ASP A 58 4.29 -8.20 -20.69
CA ASP A 58 3.01 -8.57 -21.31
C ASP A 58 2.56 -7.58 -22.41
N GLY A 59 3.36 -6.54 -22.70
CA GLY A 59 3.07 -5.55 -23.75
C GLY A 59 1.95 -4.56 -23.41
N VAL A 60 1.51 -4.51 -22.15
CA VAL A 60 0.50 -3.57 -21.65
C VAL A 60 1.10 -2.15 -21.50
N LEU A 61 2.41 -2.07 -21.28
CA LEU A 61 3.16 -0.85 -21.07
C LEU A 61 4.48 -0.92 -21.85
N LEU A 62 4.93 0.19 -22.44
CA LEU A 62 6.27 0.32 -22.98
C LEU A 62 7.26 0.72 -21.86
N LEU A 63 8.51 0.25 -21.94
CA LEU A 63 9.52 0.53 -20.93
C LEU A 63 9.72 2.04 -20.73
N GLU A 64 9.68 2.81 -21.81
CA GLU A 64 9.84 4.26 -21.86
C GLU A 64 8.71 5.02 -21.13
N GLN A 65 7.58 4.37 -20.88
CA GLN A 65 6.48 4.92 -20.09
C GLN A 65 6.66 4.71 -18.59
N THR A 66 7.75 4.05 -18.17
CA THR A 66 8.06 3.84 -16.75
C THR A 66 8.68 5.09 -16.16
N ASP A 67 7.92 5.80 -15.34
CA ASP A 67 8.35 7.00 -14.63
C ASP A 67 7.95 6.97 -13.15
N ASN A 68 8.27 8.05 -12.43
CA ASN A 68 7.93 8.18 -11.00
C ASN A 68 6.41 8.16 -10.76
N LYS A 69 5.60 8.70 -11.69
CA LYS A 69 4.15 8.76 -11.55
C LYS A 69 3.55 7.36 -11.66
N LEU A 70 4.03 6.56 -12.61
CA LEU A 70 3.65 5.17 -12.73
C LEU A 70 4.06 4.37 -11.48
N LEU A 71 5.28 4.59 -10.98
CA LEU A 71 5.72 3.93 -9.74
C LEU A 71 4.79 4.25 -8.57
N GLU A 72 4.44 5.51 -8.36
CA GLU A 72 3.47 5.94 -7.33
C GLU A 72 2.10 5.26 -7.51
N GLN A 73 1.67 5.04 -8.75
CA GLN A 73 0.43 4.32 -9.07
C GLN A 73 0.53 2.81 -8.90
N GLU A 74 1.71 2.25 -8.64
CA GLU A 74 1.90 0.81 -8.44
C GLU A 74 2.16 0.44 -6.98
N LEU A 75 2.60 1.39 -6.16
CA LEU A 75 2.72 1.23 -4.70
C LEU A 75 1.39 0.84 -4.06
N ALA A 76 1.44 0.14 -2.93
CA ALA A 76 0.25 -0.30 -2.21
C ALA A 76 -0.63 0.88 -1.74
N THR A 77 -0.04 2.07 -1.56
CA THR A 77 -0.75 3.31 -1.20
C THR A 77 -1.67 3.84 -2.30
N LYS A 78 -1.64 3.30 -3.53
CA LYS A 78 -2.54 3.69 -4.63
C LYS A 78 -4.03 3.53 -4.33
N CYS A 79 -4.38 2.76 -3.30
CA CYS A 79 -5.76 2.55 -2.85
C CYS A 79 -6.38 3.77 -2.16
N VAL A 80 -5.61 4.81 -1.85
CA VAL A 80 -6.12 6.05 -1.25
C VAL A 80 -5.89 7.25 -2.15
N LYS A 81 -6.82 8.21 -2.10
CA LYS A 81 -6.78 9.45 -2.89
C LYS A 81 -5.52 10.28 -2.62
N PHE A 82 -5.07 10.30 -1.37
CA PHE A 82 -3.90 11.04 -0.91
C PHE A 82 -2.84 10.05 -0.42
N ALA A 83 -2.05 9.52 -1.35
CA ALA A 83 -1.05 8.47 -1.07
C ALA A 83 0.21 8.99 -0.36
N ARG A 84 0.46 10.31 -0.41
CA ARG A 84 1.66 10.95 0.15
C ARG A 84 1.29 11.66 1.45
N PRO A 85 1.96 11.36 2.58
CA PRO A 85 1.69 12.02 3.84
C PRO A 85 2.28 13.44 3.84
N ASP A 86 1.49 14.43 4.22
CA ASP A 86 1.96 15.81 4.46
C ASP A 86 2.67 15.94 5.83
N LEU A 87 2.30 15.08 6.79
CA LEU A 87 2.80 15.08 8.15
C LEU A 87 3.13 13.66 8.60
N LEU A 88 4.37 13.44 9.04
CA LEU A 88 4.81 12.19 9.66
C LEU A 88 5.02 12.41 11.15
N ILE A 89 4.16 11.81 11.97
CA ILE A 89 4.33 11.77 13.41
C ILE A 89 4.88 10.38 13.77
N ARG A 90 6.07 10.34 14.38
CA ARG A 90 6.64 9.14 14.97
C ARG A 90 6.68 9.31 16.49
N THR A 91 5.87 8.53 17.18
CA THR A 91 5.92 8.42 18.64
C THR A 91 6.79 7.22 19.04
N GLY A 92 7.50 7.32 20.16
CA GLY A 92 8.45 6.30 20.62
C GLY A 92 9.90 6.69 20.35
N ARG A 93 10.64 6.97 21.44
CA ARG A 93 12.09 7.16 21.40
C ARG A 93 12.73 5.78 21.33
N THR A 94 13.41 5.48 20.23
CA THR A 94 14.27 4.31 20.11
C THR A 94 15.69 4.81 20.24
N GLU A 95 16.19 4.89 21.47
CA GLU A 95 17.63 4.76 21.68
C GLU A 95 17.94 3.28 21.56
N ASN A 96 18.58 2.92 20.46
CA ASN A 96 19.62 1.90 20.42
C ASN A 96 20.42 2.17 19.14
N GLN A 97 21.70 2.46 19.37
CA GLN A 97 22.77 2.65 18.39
C GLN A 97 22.95 1.40 17.54
#